data_AF-A0A3E0RC22-F1
#
_entry.id   AF-A0A3E0RC22-F1
#
_cell.length_a   1.000
_cell.length_b   1.000
_cell.length_c   1.000
_cell.angle_alpha   90.00
_cell.angle_beta   90.00
_cell.angle_gamma   90.00
#
_symmetry.space_group_name_H-M   'P 1'
#
loop_
_entity.id
_entity.type
_entity.pdbx_description
1 polymer ?
#
loop_
_entity_poly.entity_id
_entity_poly.type
_entity_poly.pdbx_seq_one_letter_code
_entity_poly.pdbx_strand_id
1 'polypeptide(L)'
;MTLRLNGSSSGFTEIDAPAAAGSNTLTLPTSNGSADQFLKSGSTAGTLEFATHRGFATYAIICDEKAYNVGGGTFTSGAWRTRDLDTEIADPDSIVSISSNQFTLGAGSYLIEASATAHDVNRHIARIYNATSSSVVAIGQPNFGDTSGNGTGPSIVVARVTITGSTAFEIQHRCETTKATNGFGLSNDLASGIVNKYTIVTIFKEA
;
A
#
# COMPACT_ATOMS: atom_id res chain seq x y z
N MET A 1 20.80 43.13 11.99
CA MET A 1 19.52 43.61 11.40
C MET A 1 18.78 42.36 10.97
N THR A 2 17.67 42.01 11.63
CA THR A 2 16.85 40.87 11.24
C THR A 2 16.08 41.22 9.96
N LEU A 3 15.98 40.27 9.04
CA LEU A 3 15.12 40.41 7.88
C LEU A 3 13.68 40.11 8.33
N ARG A 4 12.78 41.08 8.14
CA ARG A 4 11.35 40.95 8.48
C ARG A 4 10.52 40.78 7.22
N LEU A 5 9.69 39.75 7.20
CA LEU A 5 8.64 39.59 6.20
C LEU A 5 7.33 40.07 6.83
N ASN A 6 6.87 41.26 6.44
CA ASN A 6 5.65 41.85 6.99
C ASN A 6 4.40 41.15 6.44
N GLY A 7 3.41 40.90 7.31
CA GLY A 7 2.11 40.40 6.89
C GLY A 7 1.34 41.45 6.07
N SER A 8 0.42 41.00 5.21
CA SER A 8 -0.41 41.89 4.38
C SER A 8 -1.42 42.71 5.17
N SER A 9 -1.79 42.25 6.37
CA SER A 9 -2.80 42.88 7.23
C SER A 9 -2.24 43.26 8.62
N SER A 10 -1.42 42.42 9.24
CA SER A 10 -0.65 42.73 10.45
C SER A 10 0.43 41.66 10.72
N GLY A 11 1.31 41.92 11.69
CA GLY A 11 2.35 40.99 12.13
C GLY A 11 3.55 40.88 11.17
N PHE A 12 4.51 40.03 11.53
CA PHE A 12 5.67 39.71 10.71
C PHE A 12 6.20 38.31 11.06
N THR A 13 6.98 37.72 10.15
CA THR A 13 7.90 36.61 10.44
C THR A 13 9.32 37.16 10.35
N GLU A 14 10.15 36.92 11.38
CA GLU A 14 11.55 37.33 11.38
C GLU A 14 12.48 36.13 11.17
N ILE A 15 13.62 36.38 10.53
CA ILE A 15 14.76 35.45 10.49
C ILE A 15 15.83 35.99 11.44
N ASP A 16 16.06 35.28 12.54
CA ASP A 16 17.07 35.64 13.53
C ASP A 16 18.49 35.33 13.05
N ALA A 17 19.44 36.17 13.49
CA ALA A 17 20.85 35.93 13.26
C ALA A 17 21.36 34.80 14.17
N PRO A 18 22.36 34.01 13.72
CA PRO A 18 22.94 32.96 14.55
C PRO A 18 23.73 33.54 15.73
N ALA A 19 23.81 32.76 16.82
CA ALA A 19 24.48 33.17 18.06
C ALA A 19 26.00 33.40 17.91
N ALA A 20 26.63 32.74 16.94
CA ALA A 20 28.04 32.95 16.59
C ALA A 20 28.18 33.96 15.46
N ALA A 21 29.10 34.92 15.61
CA ALA A 21 29.38 35.91 14.58
C ALA A 21 29.94 35.24 13.31
N GLY A 22 29.26 35.42 12.18
CA GLY A 22 29.68 34.90 10.88
C GLY A 22 28.66 35.20 9.78
N SER A 23 29.09 35.10 8.52
CA SER A 23 28.20 35.21 7.36
C SER A 23 27.46 33.89 7.14
N ASN A 24 26.13 33.92 7.26
CA ASN A 24 25.26 32.78 6.97
C ASN A 24 24.39 33.15 5.78
N THR A 25 24.63 32.49 4.65
CA THR A 25 23.95 32.80 3.40
C THR A 25 22.90 31.74 3.10
N LEU A 26 21.69 32.19 2.76
CA LEU A 26 20.62 31.35 2.24
C LEU A 26 20.34 31.77 0.79
N THR A 27 20.93 31.04 -0.16
CA THR A 27 20.73 31.32 -1.59
C THR A 27 19.54 30.51 -2.08
N LEU A 28 18.43 31.20 -2.41
CA LEU A 28 17.24 30.56 -2.97
C LEU A 28 17.49 30.06 -4.40
N PRO A 29 16.77 29.02 -4.86
CA PRO A 29 16.78 28.62 -6.27
C PRO A 29 16.35 29.75 -7.20
N THR A 30 16.91 29.79 -8.41
CA THR A 30 16.63 30.84 -9.41
C THR A 30 15.36 30.62 -10.22
N SER A 31 14.67 29.50 -10.01
CA SER A 31 13.41 29.15 -10.66
C SER A 31 12.38 28.78 -9.60
N ASN A 32 11.09 28.76 -9.97
CA ASN A 32 10.03 28.29 -9.08
C ASN A 32 10.08 26.77 -8.93
N GLY A 33 9.61 26.27 -7.78
CA GLY A 33 9.35 24.85 -7.59
C GLY A 33 8.14 24.39 -8.41
N SER A 34 8.16 23.11 -8.78
CA SER A 34 6.96 22.42 -9.28
C SER A 34 6.05 22.02 -8.12
N ALA A 35 4.83 21.56 -8.44
CA ALA A 35 3.94 20.95 -7.44
C ALA A 35 4.66 19.82 -6.68
N ASP A 36 4.32 19.65 -5.41
CA ASP A 36 4.82 18.59 -4.52
C ASP A 36 6.34 18.56 -4.31
N GLN A 37 7.02 19.69 -4.58
CA GLN A 37 8.42 19.89 -4.22
C GLN A 37 8.56 20.61 -2.87
N PHE A 38 9.62 20.26 -2.15
CA PHE A 38 10.03 20.95 -0.93
C PHE A 38 11.39 21.60 -1.12
N LEU A 39 11.70 22.59 -0.26
CA LEU A 39 12.98 23.28 -0.26
C LEU A 39 13.92 22.59 0.74
N LYS A 40 15.14 22.28 0.33
CA LYS A 40 16.18 21.68 1.17
C LYS A 40 17.54 22.32 0.92
N SER A 41 18.53 22.03 1.77
CA SER A 41 19.93 22.37 1.51
C SER A 41 20.40 21.74 0.20
N GLY A 42 21.02 22.54 -0.65
CA GLY A 42 21.62 22.11 -1.92
C GLY A 42 22.98 21.46 -1.74
N SER A 43 23.57 21.00 -2.83
CA SER A 43 24.90 20.38 -2.84
C SER A 43 26.05 21.36 -2.54
N THR A 44 25.79 22.67 -2.58
CA THR A 44 26.75 23.72 -2.20
C THR A 44 26.33 24.34 -0.87
N ALA A 45 27.27 24.48 0.06
CA ALA A 45 27.02 25.09 1.36
C ALA A 45 26.38 26.49 1.20
N GLY A 46 25.28 26.74 1.91
CA GLY A 46 24.53 28.00 1.85
C GLY A 46 23.61 28.16 0.64
N THR A 47 23.48 27.12 -0.21
CA THR A 47 22.47 27.09 -1.28
C THR A 47 21.28 26.24 -0.87
N LEU A 48 20.09 26.60 -1.33
CA LEU A 48 18.89 25.78 -1.26
C LEU A 48 18.51 25.29 -2.66
N GLU A 49 17.89 24.13 -2.73
CA GLU A 49 17.37 23.54 -3.98
C GLU A 49 15.95 23.00 -3.77
N PHE A 50 15.13 23.04 -4.83
CA PHE A 50 13.87 22.30 -4.86
C PHE A 50 14.17 20.82 -5.02
N ALA A 51 13.52 20.01 -4.19
CA ALA A 51 13.58 18.56 -4.27
C ALA A 51 12.19 17.99 -4.39
N THR A 52 12.06 16.96 -5.24
CA THR A 52 10.91 16.08 -5.19
C THR A 52 11.00 15.22 -3.93
N HIS A 53 9.86 14.99 -3.29
CA HIS A 53 9.80 14.01 -2.21
C HIS A 53 10.26 12.65 -2.74
N ARG A 54 11.15 11.97 -2.00
CA ARG A 54 11.63 10.64 -2.33
C ARG A 54 11.10 9.70 -1.26
N GLY A 55 10.04 8.96 -1.59
CA GLY A 55 9.37 8.08 -0.64
C GLY A 55 7.92 7.83 -1.01
N PHE A 56 7.17 7.30 -0.05
CA PHE A 56 5.74 7.13 -0.17
C PHE A 56 5.03 8.38 0.36
N ALA A 57 4.22 9.00 -0.48
CA ALA A 57 3.41 10.17 -0.13
C ALA A 57 2.28 9.80 0.84
N THR A 58 1.65 8.64 0.62
CA THR A 58 0.52 8.15 1.42
C THR A 58 0.36 6.63 1.25
N TYR A 59 -0.61 6.05 1.93
CA TYR A 59 -0.87 4.62 1.92
C TYR A 59 -2.37 4.31 2.05
N ALA A 60 -2.74 3.09 1.68
CA ALA A 60 -4.02 2.50 2.02
C ALA A 60 -3.83 1.03 2.43
N ILE A 61 -4.74 0.52 3.24
CA ILE A 61 -4.77 -0.87 3.68
C ILE A 61 -6.20 -1.38 3.52
N ILE A 62 -6.35 -2.44 2.74
CA ILE A 62 -7.63 -3.10 2.49
C ILE A 62 -7.52 -4.59 2.81
N CYS A 63 -8.64 -5.22 3.17
CA CYS A 63 -8.64 -6.64 3.50
C CYS A 63 -9.95 -7.36 3.17
N ASP A 64 -9.85 -8.69 3.21
CA ASP A 64 -10.95 -9.63 3.45
C ASP A 64 -11.17 -9.71 4.96
N GLU A 65 -12.20 -9.05 5.48
CA GLU A 65 -12.59 -9.13 6.88
C GLU A 65 -13.85 -9.97 7.05
N LYS A 66 -13.74 -11.03 7.87
CA LYS A 66 -14.89 -11.87 8.21
C LYS A 66 -15.12 -11.85 9.71
N ALA A 67 -16.37 -12.03 10.12
CA ALA A 67 -16.73 -12.08 11.53
C ALA A 67 -15.96 -13.18 12.28
N TYR A 68 -15.96 -13.10 13.62
CA TYR A 68 -15.51 -14.18 14.51
C TYR A 68 -16.11 -15.53 14.07
N ASN A 69 -15.36 -16.62 14.19
CA ASN A 69 -15.73 -18.00 13.81
C ASN A 69 -16.10 -18.27 12.34
N VAL A 70 -15.87 -17.30 11.45
CA VAL A 70 -16.16 -17.46 10.02
C VAL A 70 -14.86 -17.74 9.27
N GLY A 71 -14.76 -18.94 8.70
CA GLY A 71 -13.64 -19.39 7.85
C GLY A 71 -13.50 -18.56 6.57
N GLY A 72 -12.31 -18.59 5.96
CA GLY A 72 -12.00 -17.81 4.76
C GLY A 72 -12.79 -18.20 3.51
N GLY A 73 -13.50 -19.33 3.54
CA GLY A 73 -14.29 -19.85 2.45
C GLY A 73 -13.63 -21.03 1.73
N THR A 74 -14.37 -21.59 0.78
CA THR A 74 -13.93 -22.74 -0.03
C THR A 74 -12.86 -22.32 -1.05
N PHE A 75 -11.68 -22.94 -0.99
CA PHE A 75 -10.65 -22.78 -2.01
C PHE A 75 -10.67 -23.97 -2.96
N THR A 76 -11.21 -23.77 -4.16
CA THR A 76 -11.33 -24.83 -5.17
C THR A 76 -10.14 -24.82 -6.13
N SER A 77 -9.52 -25.97 -6.33
CA SER A 77 -8.37 -26.15 -7.22
C SER A 77 -8.74 -26.06 -8.70
N GLY A 78 -7.73 -26.09 -9.58
CA GLY A 78 -7.89 -26.11 -11.04
C GLY A 78 -8.00 -24.75 -11.73
N ALA A 79 -8.16 -23.65 -11.00
CA ALA A 79 -8.20 -22.29 -11.56
C ALA A 79 -7.62 -21.25 -10.60
N TRP A 80 -7.31 -20.07 -11.15
CA TRP A 80 -7.06 -18.88 -10.33
C TRP A 80 -8.40 -18.39 -9.76
N ARG A 81 -8.47 -18.25 -8.44
CA ARG A 81 -9.66 -17.78 -7.74
C ARG A 81 -9.43 -16.37 -7.24
N THR A 82 -10.36 -15.47 -7.49
CA THR A 82 -10.35 -14.12 -6.92
C THR A 82 -10.55 -14.23 -5.41
N ARG A 83 -9.71 -13.52 -4.66
CA ARG A 83 -9.81 -13.40 -3.21
C ARG A 83 -10.83 -12.33 -2.86
N ASP A 84 -11.53 -12.51 -1.75
CA ASP A 84 -12.40 -11.46 -1.23
C ASP A 84 -11.59 -10.24 -0.81
N LEU A 85 -12.20 -9.06 -0.99
CA LEU A 85 -11.76 -7.76 -0.47
C LEU A 85 -13.02 -6.94 -0.23
N ASP A 86 -13.30 -6.61 1.02
CA ASP A 86 -14.58 -6.01 1.43
C ASP A 86 -14.43 -4.85 2.42
N THR A 87 -13.23 -4.68 2.99
CA THR A 87 -13.01 -3.75 4.10
C THR A 87 -11.83 -2.84 3.81
N GLU A 88 -12.05 -1.54 3.94
CA GLU A 88 -11.01 -0.52 3.96
C GLU A 88 -10.62 -0.26 5.42
N ILE A 89 -9.40 -0.62 5.80
CA ILE A 89 -8.88 -0.43 7.17
C ILE A 89 -8.35 1.00 7.33
N ALA A 90 -7.64 1.51 6.33
CA ALA A 90 -7.08 2.85 6.32
C ALA A 90 -6.93 3.34 4.88
N ASP A 91 -7.37 4.57 4.62
CA ASP A 91 -7.10 5.30 3.37
C ASP A 91 -7.24 6.81 3.63
N PRO A 92 -6.26 7.45 4.29
CA PRO A 92 -6.35 8.86 4.70
C PRO A 92 -6.55 9.83 3.55
N ASP A 93 -6.16 9.46 2.32
CA ASP A 93 -6.20 10.33 1.13
C ASP A 93 -7.12 9.79 0.03
N SER A 94 -7.96 8.79 0.33
CA SER A 94 -8.90 8.18 -0.61
C SER A 94 -8.25 7.74 -1.93
N ILE A 95 -7.08 7.09 -1.84
CA ILE A 95 -6.31 6.61 -2.99
C ILE A 95 -6.81 5.29 -3.56
N VAL A 96 -7.65 4.55 -2.83
CA VAL A 96 -8.21 3.26 -3.22
C VAL A 96 -9.73 3.25 -3.09
N SER A 97 -10.38 2.40 -3.88
CA SER A 97 -11.79 2.07 -3.69
C SER A 97 -11.98 0.58 -3.92
N ILE A 98 -12.91 -0.05 -3.20
CA ILE A 98 -13.16 -1.49 -3.26
C ILE A 98 -14.56 -1.75 -3.83
N SER A 99 -14.66 -2.64 -4.81
CA SER A 99 -15.93 -3.14 -5.33
C SER A 99 -15.75 -4.51 -5.98
N SER A 100 -16.69 -5.43 -5.75
CA SER A 100 -16.68 -6.76 -6.37
C SER A 100 -15.34 -7.50 -6.25
N ASN A 101 -14.72 -7.48 -5.06
CA ASN A 101 -13.43 -8.09 -4.77
C ASN A 101 -12.24 -7.53 -5.58
N GLN A 102 -12.42 -6.37 -6.20
CA GLN A 102 -11.38 -5.60 -6.88
C GLN A 102 -11.11 -4.31 -6.11
N PHE A 103 -9.87 -3.84 -6.20
CA PHE A 103 -9.47 -2.53 -5.72
C PHE A 103 -9.01 -1.66 -6.89
N THR A 104 -9.50 -0.43 -6.92
CA THR A 104 -9.23 0.52 -8.03
C THR A 104 -8.34 1.64 -7.55
N LEU A 105 -7.27 1.90 -8.31
CA LEU A 105 -6.33 2.99 -8.07
C LEU A 105 -6.42 4.03 -9.18
N GLY A 106 -6.20 5.30 -8.82
CA GLY A 106 -6.04 6.39 -9.77
C GLY A 106 -4.68 6.35 -10.50
N ALA A 107 -4.43 7.35 -11.33
CA ALA A 107 -3.12 7.54 -11.95
C ALA A 107 -2.06 7.82 -10.86
N GLY A 108 -0.88 7.21 -11.01
CA GLY A 108 0.22 7.33 -10.05
C GLY A 108 1.16 6.13 -10.08
N SER A 109 2.23 6.22 -9.30
CA SER A 109 3.14 5.11 -9.02
C SER A 109 2.84 4.54 -7.63
N TYR A 110 2.77 3.21 -7.55
CA TYR A 110 2.37 2.51 -6.33
C TYR A 110 3.27 1.31 -6.06
N LEU A 111 3.63 1.09 -4.80
CA LEU A 111 4.07 -0.21 -4.30
C LEU A 111 2.87 -0.93 -3.68
N ILE A 112 2.58 -2.12 -4.18
CA ILE A 112 1.48 -2.96 -3.71
C ILE A 112 2.08 -4.21 -3.09
N GLU A 113 1.72 -4.47 -1.84
CA GLU A 113 2.08 -5.67 -1.11
C GLU A 113 0.79 -6.40 -0.74
N ALA A 114 0.63 -7.65 -1.18
CA ALA A 114 -0.52 -8.46 -0.81
C ALA A 114 -0.09 -9.77 -0.16
N SER A 115 -0.85 -10.18 0.85
CA SER A 115 -0.70 -11.44 1.55
C SER A 115 -2.03 -12.17 1.53
N ALA A 116 -2.05 -13.41 1.03
CA ALA A 116 -3.25 -14.25 0.97
C ALA A 116 -2.97 -15.60 1.64
N THR A 117 -3.65 -15.87 2.76
CA THR A 117 -3.54 -17.14 3.50
C THR A 117 -4.32 -18.26 2.82
N ALA A 118 -3.83 -19.49 2.95
CA ALA A 118 -4.61 -20.70 2.68
C ALA A 118 -4.39 -21.73 3.80
N HIS A 119 -5.30 -22.70 3.89
CA HIS A 119 -5.29 -23.74 4.92
C HIS A 119 -5.64 -25.11 4.32
N ASP A 120 -4.78 -26.11 4.55
CA ASP A 120 -4.96 -27.51 4.10
C ASP A 120 -5.22 -27.65 2.60
N VAL A 121 -4.37 -27.01 1.77
CA VAL A 121 -4.51 -27.03 0.31
C VAL A 121 -3.28 -27.52 -0.45
N ASN A 122 -2.32 -28.12 0.26
CA ASN A 122 -0.97 -28.44 -0.23
C ASN A 122 -0.31 -27.20 -0.83
N ARG A 123 0.26 -27.26 -2.05
CA ARG A 123 0.91 -26.08 -2.65
C ARG A 123 -0.12 -25.03 -3.03
N HIS A 124 0.20 -23.77 -2.76
CA HIS A 124 -0.60 -22.65 -3.21
C HIS A 124 0.26 -21.41 -3.49
N ILE A 125 -0.27 -20.52 -4.33
CA ILE A 125 0.43 -19.30 -4.76
C ILE A 125 -0.58 -18.22 -5.15
N ALA A 126 -0.33 -16.99 -4.72
CA ALA A 126 -1.12 -15.81 -5.04
C ALA A 126 -0.46 -14.98 -6.15
N ARG A 127 -1.23 -14.08 -6.74
CA ARG A 127 -0.77 -13.11 -7.74
C ARG A 127 -1.57 -11.82 -7.65
N ILE A 128 -0.96 -10.72 -8.09
CA ILE A 128 -1.67 -9.47 -8.39
C ILE A 128 -2.06 -9.53 -9.87
N TYR A 129 -3.34 -9.34 -10.14
CA TYR A 129 -3.91 -9.35 -11.49
C TYR A 129 -4.52 -8.00 -11.80
N ASN A 130 -4.23 -7.45 -12.98
CA ASN A 130 -4.85 -6.23 -13.48
C ASN A 130 -6.12 -6.63 -14.23
N ALA A 131 -7.27 -6.39 -13.60
CA ALA A 131 -8.57 -6.74 -14.13
C ALA A 131 -8.95 -5.87 -15.34
N THR A 132 -8.54 -4.59 -15.34
CA THR A 132 -8.81 -3.65 -16.45
C THR A 132 -8.19 -4.10 -17.77
N SER A 133 -6.95 -4.56 -17.75
CA SER A 133 -6.22 -5.02 -18.94
C SER A 133 -6.18 -6.53 -19.10
N SER A 134 -6.79 -7.28 -18.19
CA SER A 134 -6.77 -8.75 -18.15
C SER A 134 -5.36 -9.34 -18.23
N SER A 135 -4.45 -8.83 -17.39
CA SER A 135 -3.05 -9.20 -17.41
C SER A 135 -2.49 -9.49 -16.01
N VAL A 136 -1.48 -10.36 -15.93
CA VAL A 136 -0.77 -10.63 -14.68
C VAL A 136 0.22 -9.51 -14.41
N VAL A 137 0.16 -8.94 -13.20
CA VAL A 137 1.11 -7.91 -12.76
C VAL A 137 2.33 -8.55 -12.11
N ALA A 138 2.11 -9.44 -11.14
CA ALA A 138 3.17 -10.12 -10.43
C ALA A 138 2.68 -11.46 -9.85
N ILE A 139 3.58 -12.44 -9.78
CA ILE A 139 3.37 -13.72 -9.12
C ILE A 139 4.04 -13.68 -7.74
N GLY A 140 3.36 -14.18 -6.71
CA GLY A 140 3.86 -14.23 -5.35
C GLY A 140 4.78 -15.41 -5.06
N GLN A 141 5.15 -15.55 -3.80
CA GLN A 141 5.92 -16.68 -3.31
C GLN A 141 5.02 -17.90 -3.11
N PRO A 142 5.42 -19.11 -3.54
CA PRO A 142 4.68 -20.31 -3.23
C PRO A 142 4.75 -20.62 -1.73
N ASN A 143 3.72 -21.26 -1.20
CA ASN A 143 3.71 -21.82 0.14
C ASN A 143 2.98 -23.18 0.15
N PHE A 144 3.09 -23.92 1.24
CA PHE A 144 2.55 -25.27 1.39
C PHE A 144 1.77 -25.41 2.69
N GLY A 145 0.48 -25.70 2.59
CA GLY A 145 -0.40 -26.02 3.72
C GLY A 145 -0.78 -27.50 3.68
N ASP A 146 -0.09 -28.33 4.47
CA ASP A 146 -0.33 -29.78 4.51
C ASP A 146 -1.79 -30.13 4.84
N THR A 147 -2.43 -30.98 4.02
CA THR A 147 -3.86 -31.34 4.18
C THR A 147 -4.19 -32.21 5.39
N SER A 148 -3.19 -32.76 6.07
CA SER A 148 -3.33 -33.65 7.23
C SER A 148 -2.82 -33.04 8.54
N GLY A 149 -2.14 -31.90 8.46
CA GLY A 149 -1.44 -31.27 9.57
C GLY A 149 -2.05 -29.95 10.07
N ASN A 150 -3.22 -29.53 9.58
CA ASN A 150 -3.75 -28.17 9.80
C ASN A 150 -2.76 -27.10 9.32
N GLY A 151 -2.20 -27.32 8.12
CA GLY A 151 -1.15 -26.47 7.57
C GLY A 151 -1.72 -25.17 7.06
N THR A 152 -1.30 -24.04 7.64
CA THR A 152 -1.69 -22.70 7.23
C THR A 152 -0.48 -21.85 6.88
N GLY A 153 -0.62 -20.99 5.87
CA GLY A 153 0.44 -20.05 5.53
C GLY A 153 0.03 -19.04 4.46
N PRO A 154 0.63 -17.84 4.46
CA PRO A 154 0.38 -16.85 3.42
C PRO A 154 1.22 -17.12 2.17
N SER A 155 0.66 -16.81 1.00
CA SER A 155 1.43 -16.47 -0.18
C SER A 155 1.53 -14.95 -0.27
N ILE A 156 2.75 -14.43 -0.31
CA ILE A 156 3.03 -12.99 -0.34
C ILE A 156 3.43 -12.60 -1.77
N VAL A 157 2.88 -11.51 -2.28
CA VAL A 157 3.19 -10.94 -3.59
C VAL A 157 3.44 -9.44 -3.45
N VAL A 158 4.48 -8.95 -4.13
CA VAL A 158 4.86 -7.54 -4.12
C VAL A 158 5.04 -7.09 -5.56
N ALA A 159 4.50 -5.91 -5.89
CA ALA A 159 4.67 -5.30 -7.20
C ALA A 159 4.76 -3.78 -7.08
N ARG A 160 5.65 -3.18 -7.88
CA ARG A 160 5.61 -1.75 -8.15
C ARG A 160 4.95 -1.52 -9.50
N VAL A 161 3.96 -0.63 -9.57
CA VAL A 161 3.22 -0.31 -10.79
C VAL A 161 3.19 1.20 -11.01
N THR A 162 3.20 1.61 -12.28
CA THR A 162 2.90 2.97 -12.69
C THR A 162 1.66 2.93 -13.58
N ILE A 163 0.68 3.75 -13.22
CA ILE A 163 -0.66 3.71 -13.80
C ILE A 163 -0.98 5.09 -14.36
N THR A 164 -1.51 5.16 -15.58
CA THR A 164 -1.83 6.43 -16.26
C THR A 164 -3.31 6.84 -16.17
N GLY A 165 -4.16 5.99 -15.60
CA GLY A 165 -5.59 6.22 -15.45
C GLY A 165 -6.22 5.25 -14.44
N SER A 166 -7.52 5.37 -14.19
CA SER A 166 -8.22 4.47 -13.27
C SER A 166 -8.02 3.01 -13.67
N THR A 167 -7.49 2.19 -12.75
CA THR A 167 -7.16 0.78 -13.00
C THR A 167 -7.59 -0.09 -11.83
N ALA A 168 -8.34 -1.14 -12.14
CA ALA A 168 -8.81 -2.13 -11.20
C ALA A 168 -7.85 -3.33 -11.14
N PHE A 169 -7.53 -3.74 -9.92
CA PHE A 169 -6.72 -4.92 -9.62
C PHE A 169 -7.51 -5.89 -8.73
N GLU A 170 -7.12 -7.15 -8.77
CA GLU A 170 -7.58 -8.16 -7.81
C GLU A 170 -6.43 -9.06 -7.38
N ILE A 171 -6.56 -9.62 -6.18
CA ILE A 171 -5.69 -10.68 -5.72
C ILE A 171 -6.30 -12.00 -6.17
N GLN A 172 -5.51 -12.79 -6.89
CA GLN A 172 -5.92 -14.13 -7.29
C GLN A 172 -5.04 -15.18 -6.63
N HIS A 173 -5.61 -16.32 -6.31
CA HIS A 173 -4.94 -17.40 -5.59
C HIS A 173 -5.23 -18.72 -6.28
N ARG A 174 -4.21 -19.58 -6.40
CA ARG A 174 -4.35 -20.93 -6.91
C ARG A 174 -3.80 -21.94 -5.90
N CYS A 175 -4.50 -23.07 -5.75
CA CYS A 175 -4.07 -24.20 -4.93
C CYS A 175 -4.01 -25.52 -5.69
N GLU A 176 -3.29 -26.47 -5.10
CA GLU A 176 -3.19 -27.86 -5.54
C GLU A 176 -4.43 -28.67 -5.14
N THR A 177 -4.84 -28.60 -3.86
CA THR A 177 -5.97 -29.38 -3.32
C THR A 177 -7.17 -28.48 -3.01
N THR A 178 -8.37 -28.93 -3.40
CA THR A 178 -9.62 -28.26 -3.01
C THR A 178 -9.89 -28.47 -1.53
N LYS A 179 -10.15 -27.38 -0.79
CA LYS A 179 -10.61 -27.43 0.59
C LYS A 179 -11.89 -26.63 0.76
N ALA A 180 -12.95 -27.30 1.18
CA ALA A 180 -14.23 -26.68 1.49
C ALA A 180 -14.19 -25.90 2.81
N THR A 181 -15.04 -24.87 2.91
CA THR A 181 -15.35 -24.07 4.12
C THR A 181 -14.25 -23.09 4.55
N ASN A 182 -13.00 -23.53 4.62
CA ASN A 182 -11.89 -22.76 5.19
C ASN A 182 -10.58 -22.89 4.40
N GLY A 183 -10.64 -23.28 3.12
CA GLY A 183 -9.45 -23.41 2.28
C GLY A 183 -8.70 -22.09 2.07
N PHE A 184 -9.42 -20.97 2.09
CA PHE A 184 -8.85 -19.62 2.02
C PHE A 184 -8.37 -19.07 3.37
N GLY A 185 -8.40 -19.89 4.42
CA GLY A 185 -7.90 -19.57 5.76
C GLY A 185 -8.79 -20.13 6.86
N LEU A 186 -8.15 -20.57 7.94
CA LEU A 186 -8.80 -21.04 9.16
C LEU A 186 -9.27 -19.86 10.01
N SER A 187 -10.46 -19.95 10.59
CA SER A 187 -10.96 -18.93 11.51
C SER A 187 -10.16 -18.87 12.80
N ASN A 188 -10.01 -17.66 13.33
CA ASN A 188 -9.67 -17.42 14.71
C ASN A 188 -10.93 -17.67 15.55
N ASP A 189 -10.83 -18.65 16.44
CA ASP A 189 -11.87 -19.01 17.41
C ASP A 189 -11.43 -18.63 18.84
N LEU A 190 -10.44 -17.72 18.95
CA LEU A 190 -9.78 -17.40 20.21
C LEU A 190 -10.64 -16.51 21.12
N ALA A 191 -11.34 -15.52 20.55
CA ALA A 191 -12.24 -14.65 21.29
C ALA A 191 -13.31 -14.04 20.37
N SER A 192 -14.56 -13.99 20.86
CA SER A 192 -15.73 -13.54 20.09
C SER A 192 -15.70 -12.08 19.64
N GLY A 193 -14.81 -11.25 20.21
CA GLY A 193 -14.61 -9.85 19.82
C GLY A 193 -13.55 -9.64 18.74
N ILE A 194 -12.97 -10.71 18.16
CA ILE A 194 -11.88 -10.63 17.19
C ILE A 194 -12.35 -11.11 15.82
N VAL A 195 -12.24 -10.22 14.83
CA VAL A 195 -12.51 -10.50 13.42
C VAL A 195 -11.37 -11.28 12.77
N ASN A 196 -11.67 -11.95 11.66
CA ASN A 196 -10.73 -12.68 10.82
C ASN A 196 -10.24 -11.84 9.66
N LYS A 197 -8.94 -11.91 9.34
CA LYS A 197 -8.35 -11.29 8.14
C LYS A 197 -7.61 -12.32 7.31
N TYR A 198 -8.04 -12.51 6.07
CA TYR A 198 -7.54 -13.61 5.23
C TYR A 198 -6.70 -13.16 4.03
N THR A 199 -7.06 -12.02 3.46
CA THR A 199 -6.31 -11.30 2.43
C THR A 199 -6.04 -9.91 2.97
N ILE A 200 -4.80 -9.44 2.92
CA ILE A 200 -4.45 -8.05 3.25
C ILE A 200 -3.67 -7.50 2.07
N VAL A 201 -4.06 -6.31 1.61
CA VAL A 201 -3.33 -5.54 0.59
C VAL A 201 -2.93 -4.21 1.19
N THR A 202 -1.64 -3.97 1.28
CA THR A 202 -1.04 -2.69 1.65
C THR A 202 -0.58 -2.00 0.38
N ILE A 203 -1.02 -0.76 0.21
CA ILE A 203 -0.78 0.03 -1.00
C ILE A 203 -0.06 1.29 -0.55
N PHE A 204 1.12 1.55 -1.08
CA PHE A 204 1.85 2.80 -0.86
C PHE A 204 1.88 3.59 -2.16
N LYS A 205 1.41 4.84 -2.12
CA LYS A 205 1.52 5.76 -3.26
C LYS A 205 2.87 6.47 -3.19
N GLU A 206 3.63 6.42 -4.28
CA GLU A 206 4.90 7.12 -4.40
C GLU A 206 4.68 8.62 -4.67
N ALA A 207 5.60 9.44 -4.18
CA ALA A 207 5.57 10.89 -4.33
C ALA A 207 6.18 11.39 -5.64
#